data_AF-C0BX84-F1
#
_entry.id   AF-C0BX84-F1
#
_cell.length_a   1.000
_cell.length_b   1.000
_cell.length_c   1.000
_cell.angle_alpha   90.00
_cell.angle_beta   90.00
_cell.angle_gamma   90.00
#
_symmetry.space_group_name_H-M   'P 1'
#
loop_
_entity.id
_entity.type
_entity.pdbx_description
1 polymer ?
#
loop_
_entity_poly.entity_id
_entity_poly.type
_entity_poly.pdbx_seq_one_letter_code
_entity_poly.pdbx_strand_id
1 'polypeptide(L)'
;MRKENPSIKTTLSMEDRILMPQELAEGYFTKDGEGRVSYTPYYADMMLINVFFLHCVDGIAFEVKEAENGGTEIAENIYEAVTADEGLMKLYDEFFEQDKDSIPSCPYKETVIQMYGILSDTEKMVEFRKQQIIHEKEDALTALLSAAAKKIEAADPDMLNLREALEYVKAAYSPVKAG
;
A
#
# COMPACT_ATOMS: atom_id res chain seq x y z
N MET A 1 4.19 -16.15 -18.07
CA MET A 1 2.78 -16.52 -17.79
C MET A 1 2.28 -17.67 -18.68
N ARG A 2 1.60 -18.66 -18.10
CA ARG A 2 0.84 -19.71 -18.81
C ARG A 2 -0.66 -19.55 -18.53
N LYS A 3 -1.50 -19.81 -19.53
CA LYS A 3 -2.96 -19.70 -19.46
C LYS A 3 -3.63 -21.04 -19.82
N GLU A 4 -4.52 -21.52 -18.96
CA GLU A 4 -5.33 -22.72 -19.14
C GLU A 4 -6.79 -22.41 -18.77
N ASN A 5 -7.58 -21.97 -19.76
CA ASN A 5 -8.97 -21.53 -19.61
C ASN A 5 -9.18 -20.53 -18.44
N PRO A 6 -8.60 -19.32 -18.52
CA PRO A 6 -8.73 -18.32 -17.46
C PRO A 6 -10.20 -18.02 -17.13
N SER A 7 -10.55 -18.03 -15.84
CA SER A 7 -11.90 -17.70 -15.39
C SER A 7 -11.90 -17.16 -13.97
N ILE A 8 -12.89 -16.31 -13.65
CA ILE A 8 -13.01 -15.72 -12.32
C ILE A 8 -13.49 -16.80 -11.33
N LYS A 9 -12.81 -16.91 -10.19
CA LYS A 9 -13.18 -17.82 -9.10
C LYS A 9 -14.61 -17.52 -8.64
N THR A 10 -15.38 -18.55 -8.34
CA THR A 10 -16.75 -18.37 -7.82
C THR A 10 -16.79 -17.98 -6.35
N THR A 11 -15.74 -18.30 -5.59
CA THR A 11 -15.49 -17.85 -4.22
C THR A 11 -14.00 -17.75 -3.96
N LEU A 12 -13.58 -16.84 -3.09
CA LEU A 12 -12.22 -16.74 -2.58
C LEU A 12 -12.00 -17.67 -1.40
N SER A 13 -10.78 -18.17 -1.24
CA SER A 13 -10.41 -18.98 -0.09
C SER A 13 -10.26 -18.12 1.17
N MET A 14 -10.14 -18.76 2.34
CA MET A 14 -9.82 -18.05 3.57
C MET A 14 -8.45 -17.38 3.50
N GLU A 15 -7.48 -18.04 2.87
CA GLU A 15 -6.13 -17.51 2.67
C GLU A 15 -6.14 -16.26 1.79
N ASP A 16 -6.85 -16.29 0.66
CA ASP A 16 -7.03 -15.12 -0.22
C ASP A 16 -7.60 -13.92 0.56
N ARG A 17 -8.65 -14.14 1.36
CA ARG A 17 -9.28 -13.07 2.16
C ARG A 17 -8.37 -12.49 3.24
N ILE A 18 -7.31 -13.20 3.65
CA ILE A 18 -6.33 -12.72 4.64
C ILE A 18 -5.16 -12.02 3.95
N LEU A 19 -4.67 -12.56 2.84
CA LEU A 19 -3.49 -12.05 2.14
C LEU A 19 -3.80 -10.82 1.29
N MET A 20 -4.90 -10.85 0.54
CA MET A 20 -5.23 -9.78 -0.40
C MET A 20 -5.28 -8.38 0.26
N PRO A 21 -5.93 -8.17 1.43
CA PRO A 21 -5.90 -6.85 2.06
C PRO A 21 -4.49 -6.37 2.43
N GLN A 22 -3.60 -7.29 2.81
CA GLN A 22 -2.23 -6.98 3.19
C GLN A 22 -1.45 -6.53 1.95
N GLU A 23 -1.50 -7.32 0.89
CA GLU A 23 -0.81 -7.04 -0.38
C GLU A 23 -1.33 -5.75 -1.02
N LEU A 24 -2.66 -5.56 -1.08
CA LEU A 24 -3.26 -4.33 -1.59
C LEU A 24 -2.81 -3.10 -0.79
N ALA A 25 -2.73 -3.21 0.54
CA ALA A 25 -2.29 -2.12 1.38
C ALA A 25 -0.83 -1.72 1.09
N GLU A 26 0.03 -2.65 0.65
CA GLU A 26 1.42 -2.33 0.29
C GLU A 26 1.51 -1.36 -0.89
N GLY A 27 0.55 -1.40 -1.83
CA GLY A 27 0.47 -0.46 -2.96
C GLY A 27 0.31 1.02 -2.55
N TYR A 28 -0.03 1.28 -1.28
CA TYR A 28 -0.21 2.62 -0.74
C TYR A 28 1.04 3.19 -0.04
N PHE A 29 2.13 2.43 0.06
CA PHE A 29 3.32 2.86 0.79
C PHE A 29 4.61 2.55 0.04
N THR A 30 5.58 3.44 0.15
CA THR A 30 6.93 3.24 -0.38
C THR A 30 7.96 3.34 0.74
N LYS A 31 9.06 2.62 0.57
CA LYS A 31 10.25 2.72 1.41
C LYS A 31 11.33 3.47 0.64
N ASP A 32 11.94 4.47 1.28
CA ASP A 32 13.14 5.11 0.72
C ASP A 32 14.39 4.24 0.95
N GLY A 33 15.55 4.71 0.46
CA GLY A 33 16.83 4.01 0.61
C GLY A 33 17.32 3.87 2.06
N GLU A 34 16.69 4.59 3.01
CA GLU A 34 16.96 4.47 4.46
C GLU A 34 15.92 3.58 5.16
N GLY A 35 14.99 2.99 4.40
CA GLY A 35 13.94 2.12 4.92
C GLY A 35 12.74 2.86 5.52
N ARG A 36 12.66 4.19 5.39
CA ARG A 36 11.54 4.98 5.94
C ARG A 36 10.31 4.78 5.07
N VAL A 37 9.20 4.44 5.73
CA VAL A 37 7.91 4.21 5.07
C VAL A 37 7.16 5.54 4.94
N SER A 38 6.69 5.84 3.74
CA SER A 38 5.82 6.98 3.45
C SER A 38 4.55 6.53 2.74
N TYR A 39 3.45 7.25 2.99
CA TYR A 39 2.19 7.05 2.26
C TYR A 39 2.30 7.65 0.85
N THR A 40 2.18 6.80 -0.16
CA THR A 40 2.29 7.10 -1.59
C THR A 40 1.38 6.16 -2.38
N PRO A 41 0.16 6.56 -2.73
CA PRO A 41 -0.83 5.69 -3.37
C PRO A 41 -0.55 5.37 -4.86
N TYR A 42 0.67 5.63 -5.34
CA TYR A 42 1.03 5.53 -6.76
C TYR A 42 0.93 4.11 -7.32
N TYR A 43 1.05 3.10 -6.47
CA TYR A 43 1.04 1.69 -6.87
C TYR A 43 -0.28 0.98 -6.50
N ALA A 44 -1.28 1.70 -5.98
CA ALA A 44 -2.54 1.10 -5.54
C ALA A 44 -3.28 0.38 -6.68
N ASP A 45 -3.45 1.04 -7.83
CA ASP A 45 -4.14 0.47 -8.99
C ASP A 45 -3.36 -0.72 -9.59
N MET A 46 -2.03 -0.57 -9.69
CA MET A 46 -1.16 -1.66 -10.15
C MET A 46 -1.28 -2.88 -9.22
N MET A 47 -1.33 -2.64 -7.91
CA MET A 47 -1.45 -3.72 -6.93
C MET A 47 -2.83 -4.36 -6.98
N LEU A 48 -3.90 -3.60 -7.24
CA LEU A 48 -5.24 -4.15 -7.44
C LEU A 48 -5.28 -5.11 -8.62
N ILE A 49 -4.67 -4.75 -9.75
CA ILE A 49 -4.56 -5.62 -10.92
C ILE A 49 -3.77 -6.89 -10.59
N ASN A 50 -2.60 -6.76 -9.96
CA ASN A 50 -1.78 -7.91 -9.59
C ASN A 50 -2.54 -8.88 -8.68
N VAL A 51 -3.11 -8.35 -7.59
CA VAL A 51 -3.85 -9.14 -6.60
C VAL A 51 -5.08 -9.80 -7.22
N PHE A 52 -5.79 -9.11 -8.12
CA PHE A 52 -6.91 -9.72 -8.85
C PHE A 52 -6.48 -10.95 -9.64
N PHE A 53 -5.42 -10.85 -10.44
CA PHE A 53 -4.98 -11.99 -11.25
C PHE A 53 -4.27 -13.10 -10.46
N LEU A 54 -3.69 -12.77 -9.30
CA LEU A 54 -3.10 -13.77 -8.40
C LEU A 54 -4.16 -14.56 -7.63
N HIS A 55 -5.20 -13.88 -7.14
CA HIS A 55 -6.12 -14.45 -6.16
C HIS A 55 -7.53 -14.68 -6.67
N CYS A 56 -7.99 -13.97 -7.70
CA CYS A 56 -9.38 -14.01 -8.16
C CYS A 56 -9.58 -14.75 -9.48
N VAL A 57 -8.51 -15.12 -10.18
CA VAL A 57 -8.59 -15.78 -11.49
C VAL A 57 -7.94 -17.16 -11.44
N ASP A 58 -8.69 -18.19 -11.77
CA ASP A 58 -8.19 -19.54 -12.00
C ASP A 58 -7.65 -19.68 -13.42
N GLY A 59 -6.78 -20.67 -13.64
CA GLY A 59 -6.27 -20.99 -14.98
C GLY A 59 -5.14 -20.06 -15.46
N ILE A 60 -4.51 -19.31 -14.55
CA ILE A 60 -3.31 -18.52 -14.82
C ILE A 60 -2.21 -19.01 -13.89
N ALA A 61 -1.03 -19.26 -14.45
CA ALA A 61 0.17 -19.57 -13.69
C ALA A 61 1.30 -18.61 -14.10
N PHE A 62 1.86 -17.92 -13.10
CA PHE A 62 3.01 -17.06 -13.30
C PHE A 62 4.31 -17.85 -13.09
N GLU A 63 5.36 -17.42 -13.79
CA GLU A 63 6.71 -17.95 -13.64
C GLU A 63 7.24 -17.60 -12.26
N VAL A 64 7.79 -18.61 -11.59
CA VAL A 64 8.38 -18.48 -10.26
C VAL A 64 9.86 -18.82 -10.31
N LYS A 65 10.64 -18.17 -9.45
CA LYS A 65 12.05 -18.48 -9.18
C LYS A 65 12.20 -18.85 -7.70
N GLU A 66 13.26 -19.58 -7.38
CA GLU A 66 13.60 -19.86 -5.98
C GLU A 66 14.10 -18.58 -5.31
N ALA A 67 13.47 -18.22 -4.21
CA ALA A 67 13.89 -17.12 -3.37
C ALA A 67 15.10 -17.56 -2.52
N GLU A 68 15.95 -16.61 -2.13
CA GLU A 68 17.17 -16.87 -1.34
C GLU A 68 16.91 -17.56 0.01
N ASN A 69 15.67 -17.48 0.52
CA ASN A 69 15.22 -18.10 1.75
C ASN A 69 14.66 -19.54 1.57
N GLY A 70 14.77 -20.12 0.38
CA GLY A 70 14.22 -21.45 0.05
C GLY A 70 12.72 -21.45 -0.26
N GLY A 71 12.10 -20.28 -0.39
CA GLY A 71 10.74 -20.10 -0.89
C GLY A 71 10.66 -20.01 -2.42
N THR A 72 9.47 -19.75 -2.94
CA THR A 72 9.26 -19.38 -4.36
C THR A 72 8.77 -17.94 -4.43
N GLU A 73 9.32 -17.17 -5.36
CA GLU A 73 8.92 -15.79 -5.66
C GLU A 73 8.54 -15.68 -7.13
N ILE A 74 7.58 -14.80 -7.44
CA ILE A 74 7.17 -14.58 -8.82
C ILE A 74 8.28 -13.84 -9.57
N ALA A 75 8.75 -14.46 -10.65
CA ALA A 75 9.87 -13.96 -11.43
C ALA A 75 9.43 -12.92 -12.48
N GLU A 76 8.20 -12.99 -12.94
CA GLU A 76 7.65 -12.09 -13.95
C GLU A 76 6.93 -10.87 -13.37
N ASN A 77 6.91 -9.77 -14.12
CA ASN A 77 6.09 -8.61 -13.79
C ASN A 77 4.63 -8.90 -14.15
N ILE A 78 3.82 -9.25 -13.14
CA ILE A 78 2.40 -9.62 -13.31
C ILE A 78 1.64 -8.53 -14.06
N TYR A 79 1.81 -7.26 -13.66
CA TYR A 79 1.11 -6.13 -14.26
C TYR A 79 1.37 -6.05 -15.75
N GLU A 80 2.63 -6.11 -16.17
CA GLU A 80 3.00 -6.09 -17.60
C GLU A 80 2.45 -7.33 -18.34
N ALA A 81 2.51 -8.51 -17.72
CA ALA A 81 2.05 -9.75 -18.32
C ALA A 81 0.54 -9.76 -18.60
N VAL A 82 -0.26 -9.24 -17.66
CA VAL A 82 -1.73 -9.26 -17.78
C VAL A 82 -2.27 -8.08 -18.58
N THR A 83 -1.67 -6.89 -18.47
CA THR A 83 -2.12 -5.70 -19.21
C THR A 83 -1.81 -5.77 -20.71
N ALA A 84 -0.80 -6.55 -21.10
CA ALA A 84 -0.51 -6.86 -22.49
C ALA A 84 -1.52 -7.86 -23.11
N ASP A 85 -2.39 -8.48 -22.31
CA ASP A 85 -3.34 -9.51 -22.74
C ASP A 85 -4.78 -8.99 -22.69
N GLU A 86 -5.31 -8.58 -23.85
CA GLU A 86 -6.67 -8.02 -23.97
C GLU A 86 -7.76 -8.95 -23.40
N GLY A 87 -7.58 -10.27 -23.51
CA GLY A 87 -8.56 -11.24 -23.02
C GLY A 87 -8.60 -11.29 -21.49
N LEU A 88 -7.45 -11.14 -20.85
CA LEU A 88 -7.36 -11.04 -19.39
C LEU A 88 -7.90 -9.70 -18.89
N MET A 89 -7.53 -8.59 -19.53
CA MET A 89 -8.06 -7.28 -19.16
C MET A 89 -9.58 -7.20 -19.32
N LYS A 90 -10.16 -7.87 -20.33
CA LYS A 90 -11.62 -7.98 -20.44
C LYS A 90 -12.25 -8.68 -19.24
N LEU A 91 -11.61 -9.70 -18.67
CA LEU A 91 -12.09 -10.34 -17.42
C LEU A 91 -12.01 -9.39 -16.23
N TYR A 92 -10.94 -8.60 -16.14
CA TYR A 92 -10.79 -7.58 -15.10
C TYR A 92 -11.88 -6.51 -15.21
N ASP A 93 -12.07 -5.94 -16.40
CA ASP A 93 -13.09 -4.93 -16.66
C ASP A 93 -14.50 -5.49 -16.37
N GLU A 94 -14.80 -6.69 -16.88
CA GLU A 94 -16.08 -7.37 -16.60
C GLU A 94 -16.33 -7.58 -15.11
N PHE A 95 -15.30 -7.76 -14.29
CA PHE A 95 -15.44 -7.95 -12.86
C PHE A 95 -15.75 -6.64 -12.12
N PHE A 96 -15.07 -5.55 -12.47
CA PHE A 96 -15.18 -4.26 -11.77
C PHE A 96 -16.27 -3.34 -12.35
N GLU A 97 -16.71 -3.54 -13.59
CA GLU A 97 -17.81 -2.80 -14.21
C GLU A 97 -19.21 -3.36 -13.85
N GLN A 98 -19.31 -4.33 -12.93
CA GLN A 98 -20.59 -4.86 -12.48
C GLN A 98 -21.37 -3.81 -11.67
N ASP A 99 -22.50 -3.37 -12.23
CA ASP A 99 -23.49 -2.57 -11.52
C ASP A 99 -24.04 -3.34 -10.31
N LYS A 100 -24.39 -2.63 -9.24
CA LYS A 100 -24.95 -3.25 -8.01
C LYS A 100 -26.18 -4.11 -8.30
N ASP A 101 -26.96 -3.74 -9.31
CA ASP A 101 -28.18 -4.44 -9.71
C ASP A 101 -27.90 -5.72 -10.51
N SER A 102 -26.71 -5.88 -11.13
CA SER A 102 -26.33 -7.09 -11.88
C SER A 102 -25.66 -8.17 -11.01
N ILE A 103 -25.17 -7.80 -9.82
CA ILE A 103 -24.51 -8.71 -8.87
C ILE A 103 -25.34 -9.99 -8.58
N PRO A 104 -26.67 -9.93 -8.34
CA PRO A 104 -27.44 -11.15 -8.04
C PRO A 104 -27.41 -12.21 -9.15
N SER A 105 -27.29 -11.77 -10.41
CA SER A 105 -27.20 -12.62 -11.60
C SER A 105 -25.77 -12.99 -12.02
N CYS A 106 -24.76 -12.39 -11.38
CA CYS A 106 -23.35 -12.64 -11.70
C CYS A 106 -22.94 -14.07 -11.29
N PRO A 107 -22.27 -14.86 -12.16
CA PRO A 107 -21.85 -16.23 -11.86
C PRO A 107 -20.82 -16.32 -10.73
N TYR A 108 -20.07 -15.25 -10.47
CA TYR A 108 -19.05 -15.13 -9.42
C TYR A 108 -19.43 -14.07 -8.36
N LYS A 109 -20.73 -13.88 -8.11
CA LYS A 109 -21.25 -12.88 -7.15
C LYS A 109 -20.64 -12.94 -5.76
N GLU A 110 -20.30 -14.14 -5.28
CA GLU A 110 -19.73 -14.31 -3.95
C GLU A 110 -18.31 -13.72 -3.89
N THR A 111 -17.48 -13.98 -4.90
CA THR A 111 -16.17 -13.32 -5.07
C THR A 111 -16.29 -11.80 -5.16
N VAL A 112 -17.30 -11.27 -5.86
CA VAL A 112 -17.55 -9.82 -5.92
C VAL A 112 -17.85 -9.24 -4.53
N ILE A 113 -18.76 -9.89 -3.78
CA ILE A 113 -19.11 -9.47 -2.41
C ILE A 113 -17.89 -9.54 -1.49
N GLN A 114 -17.11 -10.61 -1.59
CA GLN A 114 -15.88 -10.80 -0.81
C GLN A 114 -14.82 -9.76 -1.16
N MET A 115 -14.68 -9.40 -2.44
CA MET A 115 -13.78 -8.32 -2.88
C MET A 115 -14.17 -6.98 -2.25
N TYR A 116 -15.46 -6.62 -2.19
CA TYR A 116 -15.88 -5.40 -1.49
C TYR A 116 -15.47 -5.40 -0.01
N GLY A 117 -15.57 -6.56 0.65
CA GLY A 117 -15.05 -6.73 2.01
C GLY A 117 -13.54 -6.51 2.10
N ILE A 118 -12.78 -7.13 1.21
CA ILE A 118 -11.32 -7.01 1.11
C ILE A 118 -10.89 -5.56 0.86
N LEU A 119 -11.55 -4.84 -0.05
CA LEU A 119 -11.27 -3.43 -0.31
C LEU A 119 -11.57 -2.57 0.91
N SER A 120 -12.69 -2.82 1.61
CA SER A 120 -13.00 -2.10 2.85
C SER A 120 -11.98 -2.38 3.97
N ASP A 121 -11.48 -3.60 4.08
CA ASP A 121 -10.44 -3.94 5.06
C ASP A 121 -9.08 -3.36 4.66
N THR A 122 -8.77 -3.30 3.36
CA THR A 122 -7.60 -2.61 2.83
C THR A 122 -7.61 -1.14 3.23
N GLU A 123 -8.72 -0.42 3.07
CA GLU A 123 -8.85 0.98 3.46
C GLU A 123 -8.58 1.17 4.97
N LYS A 124 -9.12 0.30 5.82
CA LYS A 124 -8.87 0.33 7.28
C LYS A 124 -7.40 0.08 7.60
N MET A 125 -6.77 -0.88 6.93
CA MET A 125 -5.35 -1.17 7.11
C MET A 125 -4.45 -0.01 6.68
N VAL A 126 -4.76 0.62 5.54
CA VAL A 126 -4.05 1.81 5.05
C VAL A 126 -4.20 2.95 6.05
N GLU A 127 -5.41 3.22 6.55
CA GLU A 127 -5.60 4.28 7.53
C GLU A 127 -4.88 4.00 8.84
N PHE A 128 -4.98 2.76 9.35
CA PHE A 128 -4.23 2.36 10.55
C PHE A 128 -2.72 2.58 10.39
N ARG A 129 -2.14 2.16 9.25
CA ARG A 129 -0.72 2.32 8.99
C ARG A 129 -0.31 3.78 8.79
N LYS A 130 -1.16 4.61 8.18
CA LYS A 130 -0.95 6.07 8.13
C LYS A 130 -0.87 6.67 9.54
N GLN A 131 -1.77 6.27 10.43
CA GLN A 131 -1.75 6.71 11.82
C GLN A 131 -0.46 6.27 12.53
N GLN A 132 0.00 5.03 12.34
CA GLN A 132 1.27 4.56 12.90
C GLN A 132 2.45 5.46 12.49
N ILE A 133 2.56 5.78 11.19
CA ILE A 133 3.63 6.64 10.66
C ILE A 133 3.59 8.06 11.27
N ILE A 134 2.39 8.60 11.51
CA ILE A 134 2.23 9.93 12.12
C ILE A 134 2.68 9.90 13.58
N HIS A 135 2.20 8.93 14.37
CA HIS A 135 2.53 8.85 15.79
C HIS A 135 4.03 8.57 16.01
N GLU A 136 4.67 7.74 15.19
CA GLU A 136 6.12 7.52 15.24
C GLU A 136 6.92 8.83 15.02
N LYS A 137 6.45 9.70 14.12
CA LYS A 137 7.06 11.02 13.89
C LYS A 137 6.85 11.97 15.07
N GLU A 138 5.67 11.96 15.67
CA GLU A 138 5.35 12.78 16.85
C GLU A 138 6.20 12.37 18.06
N ASP A 139 6.39 11.08 18.28
CA ASP A 139 7.25 10.56 19.35
C ASP A 139 8.71 10.97 19.15
N ALA A 140 9.22 10.86 17.92
CA ALA A 140 10.58 11.27 17.59
C ALA A 140 10.81 12.77 17.79
N LEU A 141 9.84 13.62 17.39
CA LEU A 141 9.90 15.06 17.63
C LEU A 141 9.86 15.39 19.13
N THR A 142 9.00 14.71 19.88
CA THR A 142 8.89 14.89 21.34
C THR A 142 10.20 14.53 22.03
N ALA A 143 10.85 13.44 21.61
CA ALA A 143 12.16 13.05 22.11
C ALA A 143 13.24 14.09 21.78
N LEU A 144 13.24 14.64 20.55
CA LEU A 144 14.18 15.68 20.13
C LEU A 144 14.01 16.97 20.95
N LEU A 145 12.76 17.44 21.11
CA LEU A 145 12.46 18.64 21.89
C LEU A 145 12.85 18.47 23.36
N SER A 146 12.60 17.29 23.93
CA SER A 146 13.01 16.96 25.29
C SER A 146 14.53 16.94 25.46
N ALA A 147 15.26 16.40 24.49
CA ALA A 147 16.72 16.40 24.48
C ALA A 147 17.30 17.82 24.32
N ALA A 148 16.69 18.65 23.47
CA ALA A 148 17.05 20.05 23.29
C ALA A 148 16.82 20.87 24.56
N ALA A 149 15.66 20.71 25.21
CA ALA A 149 15.33 21.37 26.48
C ALA A 149 16.35 21.03 27.58
N LYS A 150 16.69 19.75 27.74
CA LYS A 150 17.73 19.31 28.70
C LYS A 150 19.11 19.92 28.41
N LYS A 151 19.48 20.07 27.14
CA LYS A 151 20.74 20.72 26.76
C LYS A 151 20.72 22.22 27.02
N ILE A 152 19.58 22.88 26.82
CA ILE A 152 19.40 24.30 27.11
C ILE A 152 19.48 24.55 28.62
N GLU A 153 18.83 23.73 29.43
CA GLU A 153 18.91 23.79 30.90
C GLU A 153 20.34 23.56 31.43
N ALA A 154 21.15 22.77 30.73
CA ALA A 154 22.53 22.48 31.08
C ALA A 154 23.55 23.48 30.52
N ALA A 155 23.13 24.42 29.68
CA ALA A 155 24.00 25.42 29.07
C ALA A 155 23.94 26.75 29.81
N ASP A 156 25.06 27.47 29.81
CA ASP A 156 25.18 28.79 30.45
C ASP A 156 24.21 29.77 29.78
N PRO A 157 23.25 30.39 30.52
CA PRO A 157 22.21 31.24 29.95
C PRO A 157 22.76 32.42 29.14
N ASP A 158 23.98 32.89 29.41
CA ASP A 158 24.64 33.97 28.67
C ASP A 158 25.13 33.54 27.27
N MET A 159 25.21 32.24 26.99
CA MET A 159 25.64 31.67 25.69
C MET A 159 24.45 31.23 24.81
N LEU A 160 23.23 31.27 25.32
CA LEU A 160 22.02 30.79 24.65
C LEU A 160 21.26 31.94 23.99
N ASN A 161 21.60 32.24 22.73
CA ASN A 161 20.81 33.18 21.92
C ASN A 161 19.52 32.50 21.40
N LEU A 162 18.57 32.26 22.30
CA LEU A 162 17.27 31.63 22.02
C LEU A 162 16.49 32.31 20.87
N ARG A 163 16.80 33.58 20.59
CA ARG A 163 16.19 34.36 19.51
C ARG A 163 16.64 33.88 18.12
N GLU A 164 17.91 33.53 17.94
CA GLU A 164 18.42 32.95 16.69
C GLU A 164 17.90 31.52 16.47
N ALA A 165 17.83 30.72 17.52
CA ALA A 165 17.31 29.36 17.44
C ALA A 165 15.82 29.33 16.99
N LEU A 166 15.01 30.24 17.52
CA LEU A 166 13.59 30.38 17.14
C LEU A 166 13.40 30.89 15.71
N GLU A 167 14.25 31.80 15.23
CA GLU A 167 14.26 32.26 13.84
C GLU A 167 14.63 31.11 12.88
N TYR A 168 15.59 30.27 13.25
CA TYR A 168 16.00 29.12 12.44
C TYR A 168 14.89 28.07 12.32
N VAL A 169 14.18 27.77 13.42
CA VAL A 169 13.02 26.85 13.41
C VAL A 169 11.87 27.44 12.58
N LYS A 170 11.60 28.75 12.69
CA LYS A 170 10.60 29.43 11.85
C LYS A 170 10.96 29.41 10.37
N ALA A 171 12.23 29.57 10.02
CA ALA A 171 12.70 29.51 8.63
C ALA A 171 12.60 28.09 8.05
N ALA A 172 12.88 27.07 8.87
CA ALA A 172 12.79 25.67 8.45
C ALA A 172 11.34 25.15 8.31
N TYR A 173 10.38 25.74 9.05
CA TYR A 173 8.97 25.33 9.06
C TYR A 173 8.00 26.32 8.42
N SER A 174 8.46 27.48 7.94
CA SER A 174 7.62 28.34 7.11
C SER A 174 7.58 27.75 5.70
N PRO A 175 6.43 27.27 5.21
CA PRO A 175 6.32 26.88 3.83
C PRO A 175 6.64 28.12 2.99
N VAL A 176 7.60 27.98 2.08
CA VAL A 176 7.86 28.99 1.04
C VAL A 176 6.50 29.33 0.43
N LYS A 177 5.97 30.52 0.74
CA LYS A 177 4.87 31.08 -0.04
C LYS A 177 5.43 31.28 -1.43
N ALA A 178 5.06 30.38 -2.34
CA ALA A 178 5.27 30.54 -3.76
C ALA A 178 4.69 31.90 -4.18
N GLY A 179 5.56 32.75 -4.72
CA GLY A 179 5.17 33.87 -5.57
C GLY A 179 5.11 33.43 -7.01
#